data_AF-A0A8T4KSV8-F1
#
_entry.id   AF-A0A8T4KSV8-F1
#
_cell.length_a   1.000
_cell.length_b   1.000
_cell.length_c   1.000
_cell.angle_alpha   90.00
_cell.angle_beta   90.00
_cell.angle_gamma   90.00
#
_symmetry.space_group_name_H-M   'P 1'
#
loop_
_entity.id
_entity.type
_entity.pdbx_description
1 polymer ?
#
loop_
_entity_poly.entity_id
_entity_poly.type
_entity_poly.pdbx_seq_one_letter_code
_entity_poly.pdbx_strand_id
1 'polypeptide(L)'
;MHWKLIIALVIAAIAIYAAYSFISRPAPDNGNGVPSSGQMAFGAAPSKDDCSRQEYVPDADYCWSLYARNSNNPEFCSEIISSGMKDLCYWNIAVQSSDKELCNSVGDADLRFDCIEAIENK
;
A
#
# COMPACT_ATOMS: atom_id res chain seq x y z
N MET A 1 -0.66 -48.38 43.06
CA MET A 1 0.62 -47.74 42.65
C MET A 1 0.58 -47.06 41.28
N HIS A 2 -0.49 -47.20 40.48
CA HIS A 2 -0.59 -46.66 39.12
C HIS A 2 -0.97 -45.17 39.00
N TRP A 3 -1.63 -44.59 40.01
CA TRP A 3 -2.13 -43.20 39.92
C TRP A 3 -1.01 -42.14 39.80
N LYS A 4 0.18 -42.41 40.37
CA LYS A 4 1.36 -41.54 40.22
C LYS A 4 1.87 -41.47 38.78
N LEU A 5 1.78 -42.58 38.02
CA LEU A 5 2.15 -42.63 36.60
C LEU A 5 1.14 -41.84 35.74
N ILE A 6 -0.15 -41.97 36.03
CA ILE A 6 -1.20 -41.23 35.32
C ILE A 6 -1.04 -39.73 35.52
N ILE A 7 -0.79 -39.29 36.75
CA ILE A 7 -0.54 -37.87 37.05
C ILE A 7 0.71 -37.36 36.34
N ALA A 8 1.81 -38.13 36.34
CA ALA A 8 3.02 -37.74 35.64
C ALA A 8 2.79 -37.57 34.12
N LEU A 9 2.01 -38.45 33.49
CA LEU A 9 1.67 -38.35 32.07
C LEU A 9 0.77 -37.14 31.75
N VAL A 10 -0.20 -36.84 32.61
CA VAL A 10 -1.08 -35.67 32.43
C VAL A 10 -0.29 -34.37 32.57
N ILE A 11 0.60 -34.27 33.56
CA ILE A 11 1.46 -33.10 33.75
C ILE A 11 2.39 -32.90 32.54
N ALA A 12 3.01 -33.98 32.05
CA ALA A 12 3.85 -33.93 30.85
C ALA A 12 3.06 -33.48 29.61
N ALA A 13 1.85 -34.00 29.40
CA ALA A 13 0.99 -33.61 28.28
C ALA A 13 0.56 -32.13 28.35
N ILE A 14 0.22 -31.63 29.54
CA ILE A 14 -0.13 -30.21 29.74
C ILE A 14 1.09 -29.31 29.48
N ALA A 15 2.28 -29.70 29.97
CA ALA A 15 3.50 -28.94 29.73
C ALA A 15 3.87 -28.89 28.23
N ILE A 16 3.72 -30.03 27.53
CA ILE A 16 3.93 -30.11 26.08
C ILE A 16 2.91 -29.22 25.36
N TYR A 17 1.62 -29.32 25.67
CA TYR A 17 0.58 -28.49 25.04
C TYR A 17 0.80 -26.99 25.31
N ALA A 18 1.19 -26.62 26.53
CA ALA A 18 1.52 -25.25 26.89
C ALA A 18 2.75 -24.74 26.11
N ALA A 19 3.80 -25.56 25.97
CA ALA A 19 4.97 -25.21 25.16
C ALA A 19 4.63 -25.06 23.67
N TYR A 20 3.85 -25.98 23.11
CA TYR A 20 3.36 -25.87 21.72
C TYR A 20 2.52 -24.63 21.51
N SER A 21 1.61 -24.30 22.42
CA SER A 21 0.80 -23.08 22.32
C SER A 21 1.62 -21.80 22.53
N PHE A 22 2.76 -21.86 23.23
CA PHE A 22 3.66 -20.72 23.36
C PHE A 22 4.54 -20.51 22.13
N ILE A 23 5.01 -21.59 21.49
CA ILE A 23 5.82 -21.54 20.26
C ILE A 23 4.95 -21.14 19.05
N SER A 24 3.70 -21.59 19.01
CA SER A 24 2.75 -21.25 17.95
C SER A 24 2.00 -19.94 18.17
N ARG A 25 2.29 -19.20 19.25
CA ARG A 25 1.77 -17.84 19.39
C ARG A 25 2.48 -16.97 18.35
N PRO A 26 1.76 -16.38 17.39
CA PRO A 26 2.34 -15.34 16.55
C PRO A 26 2.88 -14.24 17.47
N ALA A 27 4.05 -13.71 17.15
CA ALA A 27 4.62 -12.59 17.87
C ALA A 27 3.56 -11.48 18.01
N PRO A 28 3.48 -10.76 19.14
CA PRO A 28 2.65 -9.58 19.21
C PRO A 28 3.09 -8.63 18.09
N ASP A 29 2.20 -8.40 17.13
CA ASP A 29 2.45 -7.49 16.01
C ASP A 29 2.68 -6.11 16.60
N ASN A 30 3.93 -5.68 16.56
CA ASN A 30 4.37 -4.34 16.89
C ASN A 30 4.14 -3.40 15.69
N GLY A 31 2.97 -3.48 15.05
CA GLY A 31 2.52 -2.61 13.96
C GLY A 31 3.46 -2.48 12.76
N ASN A 32 4.47 -3.34 12.66
CA ASN A 32 5.57 -3.23 11.69
C ASN A 32 5.58 -4.43 10.72
N GLY A 33 4.49 -5.20 10.68
CA GLY A 33 4.26 -6.21 9.65
C GLY A 33 3.99 -5.56 8.30
N VAL A 34 4.97 -5.62 7.39
CA VAL A 34 4.74 -5.43 5.95
C VAL A 34 3.80 -6.56 5.49
N PRO A 35 2.68 -6.28 4.82
CA PRO A 35 1.90 -7.34 4.20
C PRO A 35 2.71 -7.89 3.03
N SER A 36 3.26 -9.09 3.21
CA SER A 36 3.80 -9.89 2.12
C SER A 36 2.68 -10.09 1.09
N SER A 37 2.85 -9.48 -0.09
CA SER A 37 2.19 -9.80 -1.37
C SER A 37 0.77 -10.37 -1.21
N GLY A 38 -0.24 -9.50 -1.14
CA GLY A 38 -1.65 -9.90 -1.31
C GLY A 38 -2.63 -9.55 -0.19
N GLN A 39 -2.30 -8.64 0.73
CA GLN A 39 -3.27 -8.11 1.68
C GLN A 39 -3.19 -6.57 1.74
N MET A 40 -3.65 -5.91 0.69
CA MET A 40 -4.12 -4.54 0.85
C MET A 40 -5.44 -4.61 1.63
N ALA A 41 -5.44 -4.08 2.85
CA ALA A 41 -6.68 -3.71 3.50
C ALA A 41 -7.45 -2.81 2.53
N PHE A 42 -8.61 -3.27 2.07
CA PHE A 42 -9.46 -2.56 1.11
C PHE A 42 -9.79 -1.17 1.66
N GLY A 43 -9.02 -0.13 1.28
CA GLY A 43 -9.32 1.27 1.57
C GLY A 43 -8.23 2.11 2.27
N ALA A 44 -7.07 1.56 2.64
CA ALA A 44 -5.99 2.39 3.18
C ALA A 44 -5.12 2.95 2.04
N ALA A 45 -4.95 4.28 2.01
CA ALA A 45 -3.97 4.93 1.14
C ALA A 45 -2.54 4.50 1.54
N PRO A 46 -1.63 4.22 0.59
CA PRO A 46 -0.24 3.91 0.92
C PRO A 46 0.46 5.14 1.53
N SER A 47 1.49 4.92 2.35
CA SER A 47 2.40 5.99 2.76
C SER A 47 3.53 6.20 1.73
N LYS A 48 4.24 7.34 1.81
CA LYS A 48 5.42 7.61 0.98
C LYS A 48 6.46 6.48 1.07
N ASP A 49 6.72 6.01 2.29
CA ASP A 49 7.72 4.98 2.55
C ASP A 49 7.31 3.62 1.96
N ASP A 50 6.00 3.35 1.86
CA ASP A 50 5.51 2.12 1.22
C ASP A 50 5.82 2.10 -0.28
N CYS A 51 5.64 3.23 -0.97
CA CYS A 51 5.90 3.34 -2.41
C CYS A 51 7.40 3.27 -2.73
N SER A 52 8.25 3.88 -1.89
CA SER A 52 9.70 3.85 -2.07
C SER A 52 10.34 2.47 -1.92
N ARG A 53 9.67 1.54 -1.24
CA ARG A 53 10.18 0.18 -0.95
C ARG A 53 9.80 -0.85 -2.01
N GLN A 54 8.98 -0.50 -2.99
CA GLN A 54 8.55 -1.43 -4.02
C GLN A 54 9.70 -1.75 -4.97
N GLU A 55 9.99 -3.04 -5.17
CA GLU A 55 11.04 -3.51 -6.08
C GLU A 55 10.52 -3.60 -7.53
N TYR A 56 9.24 -3.90 -7.72
CA TYR A 56 8.63 -4.00 -9.04
C TYR A 56 8.13 -2.63 -9.51
N VAL A 57 8.70 -2.14 -10.62
CA VAL A 57 8.43 -0.78 -11.13
C VAL A 57 6.94 -0.48 -11.33
N PRO A 58 6.13 -1.34 -11.98
CA PRO A 58 4.70 -1.07 -12.12
C PRO A 58 3.94 -0.94 -10.79
N ASP A 59 4.33 -1.70 -9.76
CA ASP A 59 3.72 -1.59 -8.43
C ASP A 59 4.13 -0.28 -7.75
N ALA A 60 5.40 0.13 -7.91
CA ALA A 60 5.90 1.42 -7.43
C ALA A 60 5.17 2.60 -8.08
N ASP A 61 5.06 2.60 -9.42
CA ASP A 61 4.38 3.64 -10.20
C ASP A 61 2.90 3.78 -9.81
N TYR A 62 2.20 2.65 -9.67
CA TYR A 62 0.82 2.65 -9.21
C TYR A 62 0.70 3.19 -7.78
N CYS A 63 1.60 2.79 -6.87
CA CYS A 63 1.64 3.29 -5.50
C CYS A 63 1.83 4.81 -5.46
N TRP A 64 2.82 5.33 -6.20
CA TRP A 64 3.09 6.76 -6.28
C TRP A 64 1.90 7.55 -6.81
N SER A 65 1.23 7.04 -7.85
CA SER A 65 0.02 7.64 -8.40
C SER A 65 -1.12 7.72 -7.37
N LEU A 66 -1.36 6.64 -6.61
CA LEU A 66 -2.34 6.64 -5.52
C LEU A 66 -1.97 7.61 -4.40
N TYR A 67 -0.70 7.63 -3.99
CA TYR A 67 -0.22 8.50 -2.93
C TYR A 67 -0.35 9.98 -3.32
N ALA A 68 0.09 10.34 -4.53
CA ALA A 68 0.00 11.70 -5.08
C ALA A 68 -1.45 12.20 -5.11
N ARG A 69 -2.37 11.37 -5.63
CA ARG A 69 -3.80 11.70 -5.71
C ARG A 69 -4.44 11.86 -4.33
N ASN A 70 -4.18 10.93 -3.41
CA ASN A 70 -4.79 10.97 -2.08
C ASN A 70 -4.24 12.11 -1.21
N SER A 71 -2.97 12.47 -1.39
CA SER A 71 -2.37 13.63 -0.74
C SER A 71 -2.67 14.95 -1.47
N ASN A 72 -3.29 14.89 -2.66
CA ASN A 72 -3.47 16.01 -3.56
C ASN A 72 -2.18 16.81 -3.79
N ASN A 73 -1.04 16.10 -3.86
CA ASN A 73 0.27 16.70 -4.08
C ASN A 73 0.89 16.17 -5.39
N PRO A 74 0.90 16.98 -6.47
CA PRO A 74 1.41 16.58 -7.77
C PRO A 74 2.92 16.38 -7.83
N GLU A 75 3.69 16.85 -6.84
CA GLU A 75 5.13 16.61 -6.78
C GLU A 75 5.45 15.11 -6.81
N PHE A 76 4.62 14.28 -6.17
CA PHE A 76 4.85 12.82 -6.15
C PHE A 76 4.61 12.14 -7.49
N CYS A 77 3.95 12.78 -8.46
CA CYS A 77 3.86 12.24 -9.82
C CYS A 77 5.24 12.20 -10.51
N SER A 78 6.25 12.96 -10.05
CA SER A 78 7.59 12.89 -10.63
C SER A 78 8.35 11.62 -10.30
N GLU A 79 7.93 10.90 -9.25
CA GLU A 79 8.52 9.61 -8.85
C GLU A 79 8.07 8.44 -9.74
N ILE A 80 7.06 8.65 -10.58
CA ILE A 80 6.53 7.66 -11.52
C ILE A 80 7.45 7.56 -12.73
N ILE A 81 7.89 6.34 -13.04
CA ILE A 81 8.82 6.04 -14.14
C ILE A 81 8.05 5.94 -15.47
N SER A 82 6.90 5.26 -15.48
CA SER A 82 6.05 5.15 -16.67
C SER A 82 5.46 6.51 -17.06
N SER A 83 5.82 6.99 -18.26
CA SER A 83 5.35 8.29 -18.76
C SER A 83 3.82 8.38 -18.82
N GLY A 84 3.15 7.32 -19.28
CA GLY A 84 1.69 7.29 -19.36
C GLY A 84 1.03 7.33 -17.97
N MET A 85 1.57 6.61 -16.99
CA MET A 85 1.06 6.68 -15.61
C MET A 85 1.32 8.04 -14.97
N LYS A 86 2.49 8.65 -15.26
CA LYS A 86 2.86 9.98 -14.79
C LYS A 86 1.93 11.05 -15.34
N ASP A 87 1.65 11.01 -16.63
CA ASP A 87 0.72 11.91 -17.30
C ASP A 87 -0.70 11.77 -16.70
N LEU A 88 -1.17 10.53 -16.51
CA LEU A 88 -2.46 10.27 -15.84
C LEU A 88 -2.47 10.77 -14.39
N CYS A 89 -1.36 10.68 -13.66
CA CYS A 89 -1.25 11.19 -12.30
C CYS A 89 -1.48 12.71 -12.25
N TYR A 90 -0.76 13.47 -13.09
CA TYR A 90 -0.96 14.92 -13.19
C TYR A 90 -2.37 15.28 -13.64
N TRP A 91 -2.90 14.59 -14.66
CA TRP A 91 -4.26 14.79 -15.15
C TRP A 91 -5.31 14.64 -14.04
N ASN A 92 -5.23 13.55 -13.26
CA ASN A 92 -6.20 13.29 -12.20
C ASN A 92 -6.18 14.38 -11.11
N ILE A 93 -4.99 14.79 -10.68
CA ILE A 93 -4.84 15.83 -9.65
C ILE A 93 -5.31 17.18 -10.18
N ALA A 94 -4.96 17.53 -11.43
CA ALA A 94 -5.41 18.76 -12.09
C ALA A 94 -6.94 18.85 -12.14
N VAL A 95 -7.62 17.79 -12.59
CA VAL A 95 -9.09 17.75 -12.69
C VAL A 95 -9.77 17.71 -11.32
N GLN A 96 -9.17 17.06 -10.33
CA GLN A 96 -9.69 17.00 -8.96
C GLN A 96 -9.59 18.36 -8.25
N SER A 97 -8.47 19.06 -8.43
CA SER A 97 -8.19 20.36 -7.81
C SER A 97 -8.66 21.55 -8.65
N SER A 98 -9.14 21.31 -9.88
CA SER A 98 -9.46 22.33 -10.88
C SER A 98 -8.28 23.26 -11.21
N ASP A 99 -7.05 22.75 -11.11
CA ASP A 99 -5.82 23.48 -11.41
C ASP A 99 -5.37 23.24 -12.85
N LYS A 100 -5.64 24.23 -13.71
CA LYS A 100 -5.26 24.17 -15.14
C LYS A 100 -3.76 24.21 -15.37
N GLU A 101 -2.97 24.80 -14.45
CA GLU A 101 -1.53 24.89 -14.64
C GLU A 101 -0.88 23.50 -14.57
N LEU A 102 -1.46 22.60 -13.75
CA LEU A 102 -1.02 21.20 -13.67
C LEU A 102 -1.22 20.41 -14.96
N CYS A 103 -2.21 20.77 -15.79
CA CYS A 103 -2.37 20.15 -17.10
C CYS A 103 -1.14 20.36 -18.01
N ASN A 104 -0.37 21.43 -17.81
CA ASN A 104 0.87 21.65 -18.59
C ASN A 104 1.97 20.63 -18.27
N SER A 105 1.88 19.94 -17.14
CA SER A 105 2.80 18.86 -16.75
C SER A 105 2.48 17.53 -17.45
N VAL A 106 1.33 17.42 -18.11
CA VAL A 106 0.95 16.26 -18.93
C VAL A 106 1.73 16.33 -20.25
N GLY A 107 2.60 15.35 -20.48
CA GLY A 107 3.46 15.29 -21.66
C GLY A 107 2.68 15.01 -22.94
N ASP A 108 1.81 14.00 -22.89
CA ASP A 108 0.93 13.66 -24.00
C ASP A 108 -0.02 14.82 -24.37
N ALA A 109 -0.06 15.16 -25.66
CA ALA A 109 -0.77 16.35 -26.14
C ALA A 109 -2.29 16.18 -26.11
N ASP A 110 -2.78 14.98 -26.43
CA ASP A 110 -4.20 14.68 -26.46
C ASP A 110 -4.74 14.64 -25.02
N LEU A 111 -4.03 13.95 -24.13
CA LEU A 111 -4.39 13.90 -22.71
C LEU A 111 -4.31 15.27 -22.03
N ARG A 112 -3.35 16.13 -22.44
CA ARG A 112 -3.27 17.51 -21.95
C ARG A 112 -4.46 18.35 -22.42
N PHE A 113 -4.87 18.20 -23.67
CA PHE A 113 -6.06 18.87 -24.18
C PHE A 113 -7.30 18.44 -23.40
N ASP A 114 -7.49 17.12 -23.22
CA ASP A 114 -8.59 16.54 -22.45
C ASP A 114 -8.59 17.04 -20.99
N CYS A 115 -7.42 17.22 -20.38
CA CYS A 115 -7.27 17.79 -19.03
C CYS A 115 -7.88 19.20 -18.92
N ILE A 116 -7.51 20.06 -19.87
CA ILE A 116 -7.94 21.46 -19.89
C ILE A 116 -9.45 21.53 -20.12
N GLU A 117 -9.96 20.75 -21.08
CA GLU A 117 -11.38 20.68 -21.40
C GLU A 117 -12.21 20.16 -20.21
N ALA A 118 -11.74 19.12 -19.52
CA ALA A 118 -12.41 18.54 -18.37
C ALA A 118 -12.57 19.53 -17.20
N ILE A 119 -11.66 20.51 -17.06
CA ILE A 119 -11.78 21.56 -16.04
C ILE A 119 -12.72 22.68 -16.50
N GLU A 120 -12.72 23.02 -17.79
CA GLU A 120 -13.57 24.10 -18.34
C GLU A 120 -15.05 23.74 -18.41
N ASN A 121 -15.36 22.46 -18.58
CA ASN A 121 -16.72 21.96 -18.73
C ASN A 121 -17.35 21.41 -17.43
N LYS A 122 -16.74 21.69 -16.27
CA LYS A 122 -17.16 21.20 -14.95
C LYS A 122 -18.01 22.21 -14.18
#